data_AF-A0A1B7NQ37-F1
#
_entry.id   AF-A0A1B7NQ37-F1
#
_cell.length_a   1.000
_cell.length_b   1.000
_cell.length_c   1.000
_cell.angle_alpha   90.00
_cell.angle_beta   90.00
_cell.angle_gamma   90.00
#
_symmetry.space_group_name_H-M   'P 1'
#
loop_
_entity.id
_entity.type
_entity.pdbx_description
1 polymer ?
#
loop_
_entity_poly.entity_id
_entity_poly.type
_entity_poly.pdbx_seq_one_letter_code
_entity_poly.pdbx_strand_id
1 'polypeptide(L)'
;MSGSRGSKAPSQQTDDSALFRHMHVTDQSAEQFFARKDLAKRPGYNTTGKEIAVALNCYGITQFPTKPVYQYDVHIGNGAEKRVVVQKVWNSNTRKARVGANFIFDGNKLAWSLIRLPNDVNVMVDLDAEQGRSGSRTPNIFRLVVRPTKKVNLAIIEEYLRGNGSISKEVLEGLSFLDHVLRETPSGKFIAIKRSFFSEKNPKASIGGGVFAYKGIYQAIRMVNPGRLAINVDVSNSCFWALISLLSAAMEVLELRDVQQLMKWTKPVDDGLGGRAPSQKFHQLSRFHKLAVKASYKGCPCPDKEWVIKGFLLANAKEYTIDMTDRATGQVRTMSIFDYFRSRYNVVLSYWNF
;
A
#
# COMPACT_ATOMS: atom_id res chain seq x y z
N MET A 1 46.03 37.10 61.55
CA MET A 1 45.00 38.00 62.13
C MET A 1 44.24 38.67 60.98
N SER A 2 42.90 38.72 61.08
CA SER A 2 41.89 39.36 60.20
C SER A 2 41.89 38.94 58.73
N GLY A 3 40.80 38.66 58.01
CA GLY A 3 39.35 38.75 58.17
C GLY A 3 38.80 38.51 56.73
N SER A 4 37.71 37.79 56.51
CA SER A 4 36.41 38.37 56.12
C SER A 4 35.55 37.29 55.45
N ARG A 5 34.23 37.50 55.53
CA ARG A 5 33.09 36.64 55.23
C ARG A 5 32.92 36.33 53.73
N GLY A 6 32.32 35.18 53.47
CA GLY A 6 31.54 34.90 52.27
C GLY A 6 30.38 33.96 52.60
N SER A 7 29.24 34.51 53.00
CA SER A 7 27.99 33.76 53.19
C SER A 7 27.34 33.47 51.83
N LYS A 8 27.21 32.21 51.44
CA LYS A 8 26.25 31.79 50.40
C LYS A 8 24.95 31.39 51.09
N ALA A 9 23.88 32.09 50.77
CA ALA A 9 22.53 31.79 51.24
C ALA A 9 22.11 30.37 50.79
N PRO A 10 21.36 29.61 51.60
CA PRO A 10 20.74 28.38 51.15
C PRO A 10 19.69 28.71 50.07
N SER A 11 19.76 28.02 48.94
CA SER A 11 18.72 28.06 47.92
C SER A 11 17.39 27.67 48.55
N GLN A 12 16.42 28.58 48.54
CA GLN A 12 15.04 28.26 48.87
C GLN A 12 14.59 27.14 47.94
N GLN A 13 14.35 25.94 48.48
CA GLN A 13 13.49 24.96 47.82
C GLN A 13 12.13 25.64 47.71
N THR A 14 11.72 26.00 46.50
CA THR A 14 10.35 26.40 46.25
C THR A 14 9.48 25.20 46.57
N ASP A 15 8.60 25.36 47.54
CA ASP A 15 7.59 24.38 47.89
C ASP A 15 6.55 24.36 46.78
N ASP A 16 6.84 23.59 45.72
CA ASP A 16 6.00 23.40 44.54
C ASP A 16 4.63 22.76 44.88
N SER A 17 4.38 22.41 46.14
CA SER A 17 3.08 21.91 46.61
C SER A 17 1.92 22.89 46.37
N ALA A 18 2.21 24.19 46.26
CA ALA A 18 1.20 25.20 45.91
C ALA A 18 0.71 25.10 44.46
N LEU A 19 1.55 24.62 43.53
CA LEU A 19 1.21 24.49 42.10
C LEU A 19 0.17 23.39 41.82
N PHE A 20 -0.02 22.46 42.76
CA PHE A 20 -0.89 21.29 42.59
C PHE A 20 -2.13 21.29 43.50
N ARG A 21 -2.44 22.41 44.18
CA ARG A 21 -3.62 22.52 45.08
C ARG A 21 -4.96 22.21 44.41
N HIS A 22 -5.04 22.30 43.09
CA HIS A 22 -6.25 22.02 42.30
C HIS A 22 -6.25 20.62 41.69
N MET A 23 -5.15 19.88 41.84
CA MET A 23 -5.01 18.51 41.41
C MET A 23 -5.46 17.63 42.57
N HIS A 24 -6.62 17.00 42.44
CA HIS A 24 -7.02 15.91 43.33
C HIS A 24 -6.07 14.73 43.10
N VAL A 25 -4.90 14.75 43.75
CA VAL A 25 -3.99 13.62 43.81
C VAL A 25 -4.64 12.60 44.75
N THR A 26 -5.36 11.66 44.17
CA THR A 26 -5.84 10.49 44.90
C THR A 26 -4.65 9.56 45.17
N ASP A 27 -4.49 9.04 46.39
CA ASP A 27 -3.53 7.97 46.76
C ASP A 27 -3.80 6.63 46.07
N GLN A 28 -4.60 6.65 45.00
CA GLN A 28 -4.87 5.50 44.17
C GLN A 28 -3.60 5.17 43.37
N SER A 29 -2.95 4.05 43.71
CA SER A 29 -1.84 3.48 42.92
C SER A 29 -2.13 3.59 41.43
N ALA A 30 -1.18 4.03 40.61
CA ALA A 30 -1.39 4.13 39.17
C ALA A 30 -1.79 2.77 38.54
N GLU A 31 -1.44 1.65 39.18
CA GLU A 31 -1.70 0.27 38.74
C GLU A 31 -3.18 -0.04 38.51
N GLN A 32 -4.10 0.57 39.26
CA GLN A 32 -5.55 0.37 39.09
C GLN A 32 -6.10 1.02 37.81
N PHE A 33 -5.41 2.01 37.25
CA PHE A 33 -5.70 2.56 35.92
C PHE A 33 -5.08 1.73 34.78
N PHE A 34 -4.10 0.87 35.10
CA PHE A 34 -3.48 -0.07 34.16
C PHE A 34 -4.03 -1.50 34.25
N ALA A 35 -4.90 -1.77 35.22
CA ALA A 35 -5.57 -3.05 35.34
C ALA A 35 -6.40 -3.34 34.07
N ARG A 36 -6.12 -4.48 33.43
CA ARG A 36 -6.92 -4.96 32.29
C ARG A 36 -8.37 -5.13 32.76
N LYS A 37 -9.26 -4.23 32.33
CA LYS A 37 -10.70 -4.43 32.47
C LYS A 37 -11.17 -5.38 31.39
N ASP A 38 -11.68 -6.54 31.81
CA ASP A 38 -12.37 -7.43 30.89
C ASP A 38 -13.64 -6.74 30.36
N LEU A 39 -13.93 -6.98 29.08
CA LEU A 39 -15.15 -6.47 28.46
C LEU A 39 -16.35 -7.14 29.13
N ALA A 40 -17.32 -6.32 29.56
CA ALA A 40 -18.55 -6.83 30.17
C ALA A 40 -19.27 -7.78 29.21
N LYS A 41 -19.69 -8.94 29.72
CA LYS A 41 -20.52 -9.88 28.95
C LYS A 41 -21.88 -9.24 28.68
N ARG A 42 -22.46 -9.55 27.52
CA ARG A 42 -23.83 -9.13 27.19
C ARG A 42 -24.79 -9.64 28.28
N PRO A 43 -25.57 -8.77 28.94
CA PRO A 43 -26.44 -9.17 30.05
C PRO A 43 -27.65 -10.00 29.59
N GLY A 44 -28.07 -9.87 28.34
CA GLY A 44 -29.18 -10.61 27.75
C GLY A 44 -29.62 -10.03 26.41
N TYR A 45 -30.71 -10.56 25.88
CA TYR A 45 -31.41 -9.99 24.73
C TYR A 45 -32.47 -8.99 25.20
N ASN A 46 -32.75 -7.99 24.37
CA ASN A 46 -33.85 -7.06 24.63
C ASN A 46 -35.17 -7.76 24.29
N THR A 47 -36.16 -7.65 25.17
CA THR A 47 -37.53 -8.20 25.02
C THR A 47 -38.57 -7.12 24.73
N THR A 48 -38.16 -5.86 24.63
CA THR A 48 -39.06 -4.72 24.37
C THR A 48 -39.10 -4.36 22.89
N GLY A 49 -40.23 -3.81 22.45
CA GLY A 49 -40.46 -3.37 21.07
C GLY A 49 -41.22 -4.39 20.23
N LYS A 50 -41.52 -4.02 18.98
CA LYS A 50 -42.19 -4.88 18.00
C LYS A 50 -41.13 -5.59 17.15
N GLU A 51 -41.23 -6.91 17.08
CA GLU A 51 -40.35 -7.72 16.22
C GLU A 51 -40.55 -7.37 14.75
N ILE A 52 -39.43 -7.29 14.02
CA ILE A 52 -39.41 -7.06 12.57
C ILE A 52 -38.43 -8.04 11.92
N ALA A 53 -38.77 -8.50 10.72
CA ALA A 53 -37.86 -9.28 9.90
C ALA A 53 -36.87 -8.35 9.19
N VAL A 54 -35.57 -8.62 9.32
CA VAL A 54 -34.50 -7.82 8.69
C VAL A 54 -33.62 -8.75 7.86
N ALA A 55 -33.34 -8.33 6.63
CA ALA A 55 -32.32 -8.96 5.80
C ALA A 55 -30.96 -8.31 6.11
N LEU A 56 -29.94 -9.14 6.29
CA LEU A 56 -28.56 -8.70 6.52
C LEU A 56 -27.69 -9.13 5.35
N ASN A 57 -26.68 -8.32 5.03
CA ASN A 57 -25.62 -8.66 4.09
C ASN A 57 -24.53 -9.56 4.73
N CYS A 58 -24.96 -10.45 5.63
CA CYS A 58 -24.12 -11.35 6.40
C CYS A 58 -24.51 -12.80 6.09
N TYR A 59 -23.58 -13.55 5.50
CA TYR A 59 -23.80 -14.91 5.05
C TYR A 59 -23.14 -15.89 6.02
N GLY A 60 -23.94 -16.73 6.68
CA GLY A 60 -23.43 -17.70 7.66
C GLY A 60 -22.47 -18.71 7.03
N ILE A 61 -21.32 -18.93 7.67
CA ILE A 61 -20.38 -19.98 7.30
C ILE A 61 -20.85 -21.27 7.95
N THR A 62 -21.20 -22.27 7.13
CA THR A 62 -21.65 -23.58 7.62
C THR A 62 -20.50 -24.47 8.05
N GLN A 63 -19.36 -24.39 7.37
CA GLN A 63 -18.16 -25.17 7.63
C GLN A 63 -16.90 -24.36 7.30
N PHE A 64 -15.83 -24.56 8.06
CA PHE A 64 -14.52 -23.96 7.81
C PHE A 64 -13.40 -24.97 8.10
N PRO A 65 -12.19 -24.76 7.59
CA PRO A 65 -11.06 -25.67 7.83
C PRO A 65 -10.72 -25.77 9.32
N THR A 66 -10.64 -27.00 9.83
CA THR A 66 -10.28 -27.30 11.25
C THR A 66 -8.87 -27.83 11.41
N LYS A 67 -8.23 -28.27 10.31
CA LYS A 67 -6.86 -28.78 10.32
C LYS A 67 -5.90 -27.68 10.78
N PRO A 68 -4.92 -28.00 11.65
CA PRO A 68 -3.94 -27.01 12.07
C PRO A 68 -3.08 -26.56 10.89
N VAL A 69 -2.65 -25.31 10.92
CA VAL A 69 -1.80 -24.71 9.87
C VAL A 69 -0.50 -24.18 10.47
N TYR A 70 0.57 -24.22 9.70
CA TYR A 70 1.87 -23.71 10.13
C TYR A 70 2.01 -22.26 9.70
N GLN A 71 2.26 -21.36 10.65
CA GLN A 71 2.53 -19.96 10.40
C GLN A 71 4.04 -19.72 10.31
N TYR A 72 4.43 -18.83 9.41
CA TYR A 72 5.81 -18.42 9.16
C TYR A 72 5.95 -16.90 9.28
N ASP A 73 7.10 -16.46 9.80
CA ASP A 73 7.57 -15.10 9.66
C ASP A 73 8.37 -14.98 8.36
N VAL A 74 8.03 -13.99 7.55
CA VAL A 74 8.63 -13.68 6.26
C VAL A 74 9.35 -12.35 6.39
N HIS A 75 10.67 -12.40 6.20
CA HIS A 75 11.52 -11.22 6.20
C HIS A 75 12.15 -11.04 4.82
N ILE A 76 11.92 -9.88 4.20
CA ILE A 76 12.44 -9.55 2.87
C ILE A 76 13.29 -8.29 2.95
N GLY A 77 14.50 -8.35 2.39
CA GLY A 77 15.46 -7.25 2.41
C GLY A 77 15.86 -6.89 3.83
N ASN A 78 15.69 -5.62 4.19
CA ASN A 78 15.88 -5.09 5.55
C ASN A 78 14.55 -4.91 6.32
N GLY A 79 13.42 -5.35 5.77
CA GLY A 79 12.08 -5.15 6.34
C GLY A 79 11.44 -3.78 6.11
N ALA A 80 12.13 -2.84 5.45
CA ALA A 80 11.60 -1.53 5.04
C ALA A 80 11.23 -1.47 3.54
N GLU A 81 11.23 -2.62 2.88
CA GLU A 81 10.93 -2.72 1.45
C GLU A 81 9.49 -2.31 1.14
N LYS A 82 9.31 -1.67 -0.02
CA LYS A 82 7.97 -1.29 -0.49
C LYS A 82 7.14 -2.54 -0.73
N ARG A 83 5.83 -2.49 -0.43
CA ARG A 83 4.90 -3.62 -0.61
C ARG A 83 4.95 -4.26 -1.99
N VAL A 84 5.16 -3.47 -3.05
CA VAL A 84 5.31 -3.98 -4.43
C VAL A 84 6.56 -4.86 -4.57
N VAL A 85 7.68 -4.50 -3.94
CA VAL A 85 8.92 -5.29 -3.93
C VAL A 85 8.70 -6.57 -3.14
N VAL A 86 8.12 -6.48 -1.94
CA VAL A 86 7.76 -7.64 -1.10
C VAL A 86 6.92 -8.64 -1.89
N GLN A 87 5.90 -8.16 -2.60
CA GLN A 87 5.05 -9.02 -3.43
C GLN A 87 5.80 -9.64 -4.62
N LYS A 88 6.73 -8.92 -5.26
CA LYS A 88 7.55 -9.45 -6.36
C LYS A 88 8.51 -10.52 -5.87
N VAL A 89 9.23 -10.28 -4.76
CA VAL A 89 10.13 -11.27 -4.14
C VAL A 89 9.33 -12.49 -3.68
N TRP A 90 8.16 -12.28 -3.06
CA TRP A 90 7.29 -13.39 -2.71
C TRP A 90 6.83 -14.14 -3.96
N ASN A 91 6.44 -13.49 -5.05
CA ASN A 91 5.95 -14.20 -6.24
C ASN A 91 7.05 -14.81 -7.14
N SER A 92 8.32 -14.61 -6.78
CA SER A 92 9.49 -15.09 -7.52
C SER A 92 9.55 -16.60 -7.72
N ASN A 93 10.19 -17.04 -8.80
CA ASN A 93 10.42 -18.45 -9.07
C ASN A 93 11.39 -19.05 -8.04
N THR A 94 12.38 -18.28 -7.60
CA THR A 94 13.33 -18.67 -6.57
C THR A 94 12.64 -18.99 -5.25
N ARG A 95 11.67 -18.15 -4.81
CA ARG A 95 10.85 -18.46 -3.63
C ARG A 95 10.07 -19.74 -3.84
N LYS A 96 9.33 -19.86 -4.96
CA LYS A 96 8.47 -21.04 -5.24
C LYS A 96 9.27 -22.34 -5.27
N ALA A 97 10.47 -22.34 -5.82
CA ALA A 97 11.34 -23.51 -5.87
C ALA A 97 11.85 -23.95 -4.48
N ARG A 98 12.07 -23.00 -3.57
CA ARG A 98 12.65 -23.26 -2.24
C ARG A 98 11.60 -23.54 -1.16
N VAL A 99 10.45 -22.87 -1.24
CA VAL A 99 9.38 -22.91 -0.23
C VAL A 99 8.19 -23.75 -0.71
N GLY A 100 8.02 -23.94 -2.02
CA GLY A 100 6.84 -24.55 -2.62
C GLY A 100 5.77 -23.52 -3.00
N ALA A 101 4.77 -23.99 -3.75
CA ALA A 101 3.68 -23.16 -4.26
C ALA A 101 2.53 -22.97 -3.25
N ASN A 102 2.35 -23.91 -2.31
CA ASN A 102 1.15 -24.02 -1.47
C ASN A 102 1.24 -23.17 -0.20
N PHE A 103 1.36 -21.85 -0.36
CA PHE A 103 1.39 -20.89 0.75
C PHE A 103 0.41 -19.75 0.53
N ILE A 104 -0.26 -19.37 1.61
CA ILE A 104 -1.02 -18.11 1.70
C ILE A 104 -0.10 -17.07 2.33
N PHE A 105 -0.09 -15.86 1.79
CA PHE A 105 0.73 -14.75 2.28
C PHE A 105 -0.12 -13.52 2.53
N ASP A 106 0.11 -12.82 3.64
CA ASP A 106 -0.59 -11.59 3.98
C ASP A 106 -0.20 -10.38 3.10
N GLY A 107 0.83 -10.55 2.27
CA GLY A 107 1.41 -9.49 1.44
C GLY A 107 2.43 -8.63 2.20
N ASN A 108 2.89 -9.07 3.38
CA ASN A 108 3.85 -8.35 4.21
C ASN A 108 4.81 -9.28 4.99
N LYS A 109 4.37 -9.85 6.12
CA LYS A 109 5.25 -10.56 7.08
C LYS A 109 4.79 -11.97 7.44
N LEU A 110 3.53 -12.31 7.23
CA LEU A 110 2.98 -13.58 7.66
C LEU A 110 2.61 -14.45 6.48
N ALA A 111 3.07 -15.71 6.53
CA ALA A 111 2.64 -16.73 5.60
C ALA A 111 2.14 -17.97 6.34
N TRP A 112 1.28 -18.74 5.67
CA TRP A 112 0.71 -19.97 6.20
C TRP A 112 0.78 -21.09 5.19
N SER A 113 1.02 -22.31 5.68
CA SER A 113 0.97 -23.54 4.87
C SER A 113 0.37 -24.69 5.68
N LEU A 114 -0.28 -25.61 4.97
CA LEU A 114 -0.75 -26.87 5.53
C LEU A 114 0.40 -27.85 5.82
N ILE A 115 1.49 -27.74 5.05
CA ILE A 115 2.65 -28.62 5.16
C ILE A 115 3.78 -27.84 5.83
N ARG A 116 4.37 -28.42 6.88
CA ARG A 116 5.52 -27.80 7.57
C ARG A 116 6.74 -27.87 6.66
N LEU A 117 7.47 -26.76 6.52
CA LEU A 117 8.77 -26.77 5.87
C LEU A 117 9.74 -27.64 6.70
N PRO A 118 10.61 -28.42 6.04
CA PRO A 118 11.59 -29.23 6.75
C PRO A 118 12.61 -28.37 7.50
N ASN A 119 13.01 -27.24 6.91
CA ASN A 119 13.99 -26.30 7.45
C ASN A 119 13.59 -24.86 7.15
N ASP A 120 14.18 -23.92 7.89
CA ASP A 120 14.13 -22.49 7.56
C ASP A 120 14.70 -22.24 6.16
N VAL A 121 14.10 -21.29 5.45
CA VAL A 121 14.57 -20.89 4.12
C VAL A 121 15.23 -19.52 4.25
N ASN A 122 16.45 -19.40 3.76
CA ASN A 122 17.20 -18.15 3.69
C ASN A 122 17.93 -18.10 2.34
N VAL A 123 17.43 -17.29 1.41
CA VAL A 123 17.90 -17.26 0.02
C VAL A 123 17.97 -15.84 -0.51
N MET A 124 18.86 -15.61 -1.47
CA MET A 124 18.90 -14.37 -2.23
C MET A 124 18.02 -14.52 -3.47
N VAL A 125 17.13 -13.55 -3.70
CA VAL A 125 16.24 -13.49 -4.86
C VAL A 125 16.69 -12.34 -5.74
N ASP A 126 17.15 -12.65 -6.95
CA ASP A 126 17.52 -11.67 -7.97
C ASP A 126 16.31 -11.40 -8.88
N LEU A 127 15.67 -10.24 -8.70
CA LEU A 127 14.50 -9.87 -9.50
C LEU A 127 14.86 -9.44 -10.92
N ASP A 128 16.09 -9.00 -11.18
CA ASP A 128 16.52 -8.62 -12.53
C ASP A 128 16.79 -9.87 -13.37
N ALA A 129 17.49 -10.85 -12.81
CA ALA A 129 17.71 -12.15 -13.46
C ALA A 129 16.39 -12.84 -13.81
N GLU A 130 15.42 -12.87 -12.90
CA GLU A 130 14.10 -13.46 -13.17
C GLU A 130 13.28 -12.70 -14.23
N GLN A 131 13.54 -11.41 -14.41
CA GLN A 131 12.87 -10.57 -15.42
C GLN A 131 13.67 -10.48 -16.73
N GLY A 132 14.76 -11.24 -16.87
CA GLY A 132 15.64 -11.21 -18.04
C GLY A 132 16.30 -9.85 -18.26
N ARG A 133 16.48 -9.06 -17.20
CA ARG A 133 17.13 -7.74 -17.25
C ARG A 133 18.61 -7.90 -16.93
N SER A 134 19.48 -7.45 -17.83
CA SER A 134 20.92 -7.37 -17.60
C SER A 134 21.38 -5.91 -17.51
N GLY A 135 22.40 -5.65 -16.67
CA GLY A 135 23.09 -4.36 -16.63
C GLY A 135 22.44 -3.27 -15.77
N SER A 136 21.65 -3.62 -14.75
CA SER A 136 21.20 -2.63 -13.77
C SER A 136 22.38 -2.11 -12.94
N ARG A 137 22.50 -0.78 -12.82
CA ARG A 137 23.59 -0.12 -12.07
C ARG A 137 23.48 -0.36 -10.55
N THR A 138 22.31 -0.76 -10.08
CA THR A 138 22.03 -1.11 -8.68
C THR A 138 21.54 -2.55 -8.59
N PRO A 139 22.13 -3.39 -7.72
CA PRO A 139 21.71 -4.78 -7.58
C PRO A 139 20.27 -4.86 -7.09
N ASN A 140 19.41 -5.52 -7.87
CA ASN A 140 17.99 -5.73 -7.55
C ASN A 140 17.79 -7.09 -6.85
N ILE A 141 18.64 -7.36 -5.87
CA ILE A 141 18.74 -8.64 -5.18
C ILE A 141 18.27 -8.46 -3.73
N PHE A 142 17.31 -9.28 -3.30
CA PHE A 142 16.74 -9.20 -1.96
C PHE A 142 16.95 -10.51 -1.21
N ARG A 143 17.37 -10.39 0.05
CA ARG A 143 17.39 -11.54 0.96
C ARG A 143 15.97 -11.88 1.37
N LEU A 144 15.54 -13.11 1.14
CA LEU A 144 14.29 -13.68 1.61
C LEU A 144 14.58 -14.68 2.72
N VAL A 145 13.96 -14.47 3.89
CA VAL A 145 14.00 -15.42 5.00
C VAL A 145 12.57 -15.83 5.36
N VAL A 146 12.33 -17.14 5.45
CA VAL A 146 11.04 -17.72 5.87
C VAL A 146 11.30 -18.66 7.03
N ARG A 147 10.79 -18.31 8.22
CA ARG A 147 11.00 -19.08 9.46
C ARG A 147 9.68 -19.55 10.05
N PRO A 148 9.53 -20.82 10.44
CA PRO A 148 8.35 -21.30 11.14
C PRO A 148 8.27 -20.60 12.50
N THR A 149 7.09 -20.12 12.85
CA THR A 149 6.86 -19.42 14.13
C THR A 149 6.00 -20.23 15.07
N LYS A 150 4.87 -20.75 14.58
CA LYS A 150 3.91 -21.50 15.39
C LYS A 150 3.02 -22.40 14.54
N LYS A 151 2.39 -23.37 15.20
CA LYS A 151 1.29 -24.19 14.68
C LYS A 151 -0.03 -23.60 15.17
N VAL A 152 -0.80 -23.02 14.27
CA VAL A 152 -2.12 -22.44 14.57
C VAL A 152 -3.15 -23.56 14.58
N ASN A 153 -3.74 -23.82 15.74
CA ASN A 153 -4.85 -24.76 15.88
C ASN A 153 -6.16 -24.06 15.53
N LEU A 154 -6.86 -24.51 14.48
CA LEU A 154 -8.14 -23.91 14.08
C LEU A 154 -9.33 -24.47 14.86
N ALA A 155 -9.19 -25.62 15.53
CA ALA A 155 -10.25 -26.20 16.36
C ALA A 155 -10.65 -25.31 17.54
N ILE A 156 -9.73 -24.47 18.04
CA ILE A 156 -10.00 -23.51 19.12
C ILE A 156 -11.08 -22.48 18.75
N ILE A 157 -11.24 -22.21 17.44
CA ILE A 157 -12.30 -21.32 16.96
C ILE A 157 -13.66 -21.97 17.23
N GLU A 158 -13.82 -23.27 16.99
CA GLU A 158 -15.07 -23.97 17.30
C GLU A 158 -15.36 -23.98 18.80
N GLU A 159 -14.36 -24.24 19.63
CA GLU A 159 -14.52 -24.23 21.09
C GLU A 159 -14.99 -22.85 21.60
N TYR A 160 -14.39 -21.78 21.07
CA TYR A 160 -14.82 -20.42 21.37
C TYR A 160 -16.25 -20.15 20.89
N LEU A 161 -16.60 -20.57 19.68
CA LEU A 161 -17.94 -20.39 19.11
C LEU A 161 -19.02 -21.15 19.91
N ARG A 162 -18.68 -22.32 20.48
CA ARG A 162 -19.57 -23.07 21.39
C ARG A 162 -19.73 -22.42 22.77
N GLY A 163 -18.96 -21.38 23.08
CA GLY A 163 -18.99 -20.69 24.37
C GLY A 163 -18.09 -21.32 25.44
N ASN A 164 -17.21 -22.25 25.07
CA ASN A 164 -16.34 -22.97 26.00
C ASN A 164 -15.04 -22.21 26.34
N GLY A 165 -14.90 -20.95 25.93
CA GLY A 165 -13.69 -20.16 26.17
C GLY A 165 -13.87 -18.65 25.94
N SER A 166 -12.85 -17.87 26.32
CA SER A 166 -12.75 -16.44 26.03
C SER A 166 -12.06 -16.17 24.69
N ILE A 167 -12.16 -14.94 24.19
CA ILE A 167 -11.46 -14.53 22.96
C ILE A 167 -9.95 -14.46 23.21
N SER A 168 -9.25 -15.57 22.99
CA SER A 168 -7.82 -15.68 23.18
C SER A 168 -7.06 -15.15 21.95
N LYS A 169 -5.74 -14.97 22.10
CA LYS A 169 -4.86 -14.57 21.00
C LYS A 169 -4.90 -15.60 19.86
N GLU A 170 -4.93 -16.88 20.20
CA GLU A 170 -4.95 -18.00 19.26
C GLU A 170 -6.23 -18.02 18.42
N VAL A 171 -7.38 -17.67 19.03
CA VAL A 171 -8.65 -17.49 18.30
C VAL A 171 -8.53 -16.36 17.28
N LEU A 172 -7.99 -15.20 17.68
CA LEU A 172 -7.79 -14.06 16.78
C LEU A 172 -6.84 -14.39 15.62
N GLU A 173 -5.80 -15.16 15.88
CA GLU A 173 -4.83 -15.61 14.89
C GLU A 173 -5.46 -16.59 13.90
N GLY A 174 -6.26 -17.54 14.38
CA GLY A 174 -7.04 -18.43 13.54
C GLY A 174 -8.04 -17.69 12.65
N LEU A 175 -8.76 -16.71 13.20
CA LEU A 175 -9.66 -15.85 12.44
C LEU A 175 -8.92 -15.01 11.39
N SER A 176 -7.74 -14.49 11.73
CA SER A 176 -6.87 -13.78 10.79
C SER A 176 -6.46 -14.69 9.64
N PHE A 177 -6.08 -15.94 9.91
CA PHE A 177 -5.78 -16.92 8.87
C PHE A 177 -7.00 -17.16 7.96
N LEU A 178 -8.18 -17.41 8.52
CA LEU A 178 -9.41 -17.62 7.72
C LEU A 178 -9.75 -16.40 6.85
N ASP A 179 -9.54 -15.18 7.35
CA ASP A 179 -9.74 -13.94 6.57
C ASP A 179 -8.74 -13.82 5.40
N HIS A 180 -7.53 -14.38 5.52
CA HIS A 180 -6.58 -14.47 4.41
C HIS A 180 -6.96 -15.58 3.43
N VAL A 181 -7.40 -16.74 3.91
CA VAL A 181 -7.93 -17.84 3.06
C VAL A 181 -9.07 -17.33 2.17
N LEU A 182 -10.02 -16.61 2.75
CA LEU A 182 -11.15 -16.03 2.02
C LEU A 182 -10.70 -15.06 0.91
N ARG A 183 -9.56 -14.37 1.12
CA ARG A 183 -9.04 -13.35 0.21
C ARG A 183 -8.05 -13.87 -0.83
N GLU A 184 -7.54 -15.09 -0.69
CA GLU A 184 -6.51 -15.64 -1.57
C GLU A 184 -6.94 -15.62 -3.04
N THR A 185 -8.10 -16.23 -3.35
CA THR A 185 -8.61 -16.30 -4.72
C THR A 185 -8.99 -14.93 -5.31
N PRO A 186 -9.78 -14.07 -4.64
CA PRO A 186 -10.13 -12.77 -5.21
C PRO A 186 -8.91 -11.84 -5.35
N SER A 187 -7.89 -11.96 -4.49
CA SER A 187 -6.65 -11.17 -4.64
C SER A 187 -5.85 -11.51 -5.89
N GLY A 188 -5.95 -12.76 -6.38
CA GLY A 188 -5.34 -13.17 -7.65
C GLY A 188 -6.15 -12.82 -8.90
N LYS A 189 -7.44 -12.49 -8.75
CA LYS A 189 -8.37 -12.25 -9.87
C LYS A 189 -8.76 -10.78 -10.05
N PHE A 190 -8.69 -9.99 -8.98
CA PHE A 190 -9.21 -8.63 -8.92
C PHE A 190 -8.16 -7.65 -8.38
N ILE A 191 -8.40 -6.37 -8.60
CA ILE A 191 -7.63 -5.30 -7.96
C ILE A 191 -7.99 -5.29 -6.47
N ALA A 192 -7.09 -5.79 -5.64
CA ALA A 192 -7.30 -5.90 -4.21
C ALA A 192 -6.82 -4.64 -3.47
N ILE A 193 -7.74 -3.98 -2.77
CA ILE A 193 -7.43 -2.90 -1.82
C ILE A 193 -7.91 -3.36 -0.44
N LYS A 194 -6.97 -3.88 0.36
CA LYS A 194 -7.19 -4.43 1.71
C LYS A 194 -8.18 -5.61 1.71
N ARG A 195 -9.47 -5.33 1.91
CA ARG A 195 -10.60 -6.29 1.97
C ARG A 195 -11.65 -6.02 0.89
N SER A 196 -11.41 -5.02 0.05
CA SER A 196 -12.26 -4.67 -1.08
C SER A 196 -11.61 -5.09 -2.39
N PHE A 197 -12.42 -5.58 -3.31
CA PHE A 197 -11.98 -6.12 -4.60
C PHE A 197 -12.71 -5.41 -5.74
N PHE A 198 -11.93 -4.97 -6.74
CA PHE A 198 -12.41 -4.16 -7.86
C PHE A 198 -11.98 -4.78 -9.20
N SER A 199 -12.74 -4.53 -10.26
CA SER A 199 -12.40 -4.94 -11.62
C SER A 199 -12.75 -3.84 -12.61
N GLU A 200 -11.99 -3.74 -13.70
CA GLU A 200 -12.31 -2.83 -14.81
C GLU A 200 -13.60 -3.19 -15.55
N LYS A 201 -14.03 -4.45 -15.42
CA LYS A 201 -15.29 -4.97 -15.96
C LYS A 201 -16.50 -4.62 -15.08
N ASN A 202 -16.27 -4.16 -13.86
CA ASN A 202 -17.37 -3.76 -12.98
C ASN A 202 -18.00 -2.46 -13.48
N PRO A 203 -19.27 -2.19 -13.14
CA PRO A 203 -19.88 -0.89 -13.34
C PRO A 203 -18.98 0.21 -12.77
N LYS A 204 -18.72 1.22 -13.59
CA LYS A 204 -17.90 2.38 -13.24
C LYS A 204 -18.48 3.63 -13.88
N ALA A 205 -18.35 4.76 -13.19
CA ALA A 205 -18.81 6.06 -13.66
C ALA A 205 -17.66 7.07 -13.60
N SER A 206 -17.54 7.92 -14.60
CA SER A 206 -16.63 9.08 -14.53
C SER A 206 -17.14 10.03 -13.44
N ILE A 207 -16.23 10.51 -12.61
CA ILE A 207 -16.52 11.55 -11.60
C ILE A 207 -15.82 12.88 -11.94
N GLY A 208 -15.30 13.00 -13.17
CA GLY A 208 -14.50 14.14 -13.62
C GLY A 208 -13.02 14.04 -13.25
N GLY A 209 -12.20 14.94 -13.81
CA GLY A 209 -10.77 15.03 -13.48
C GLY A 209 -9.95 13.81 -13.89
N GLY A 210 -10.41 13.03 -14.88
CA GLY A 210 -9.73 11.82 -15.33
C GLY A 210 -9.81 10.67 -14.32
N VAL A 211 -10.83 10.67 -13.46
CA VAL A 211 -11.05 9.65 -12.42
C VAL A 211 -12.40 8.97 -12.63
N PHE A 212 -12.42 7.66 -12.40
CA PHE A 212 -13.61 6.83 -12.40
C PHE A 212 -13.87 6.25 -11.01
N ALA A 213 -15.12 6.30 -10.57
CA ALA A 213 -15.58 5.53 -9.41
C ALA A 213 -15.91 4.11 -9.87
N TYR A 214 -15.16 3.13 -9.37
CA TYR A 214 -15.40 1.72 -9.62
C TYR A 214 -16.24 1.15 -8.50
N LYS A 215 -17.28 0.40 -8.87
CA LYS A 215 -18.00 -0.46 -7.94
C LYS A 215 -17.18 -1.73 -7.69
N GLY A 216 -17.11 -2.16 -6.44
CA GLY A 216 -16.40 -3.35 -5.99
C GLY A 216 -17.14 -4.01 -4.83
N ILE A 217 -16.50 -5.03 -4.26
CA ILE A 217 -17.08 -5.83 -3.18
C ILE A 217 -16.11 -5.85 -2.00
N TYR A 218 -16.59 -5.47 -0.83
CA TYR A 218 -15.95 -5.69 0.45
C TYR A 218 -16.35 -7.07 0.98
N GLN A 219 -15.39 -7.81 1.56
CA GLN A 219 -15.68 -9.03 2.29
C GLN A 219 -14.83 -9.16 3.56
N ALA A 220 -15.43 -9.64 4.64
CA ALA A 220 -14.72 -9.95 5.88
C ALA A 220 -15.42 -11.05 6.68
N ILE A 221 -14.63 -11.92 7.30
CA ILE A 221 -15.15 -12.88 8.27
C ILE A 221 -15.44 -12.18 9.60
N ARG A 222 -16.60 -12.42 10.17
CA ARG A 222 -17.06 -11.88 11.45
C ARG A 222 -17.60 -13.00 12.34
N MET A 223 -17.37 -12.87 13.63
CA MET A 223 -18.06 -13.69 14.64
C MET A 223 -19.44 -13.08 14.87
N VAL A 224 -20.48 -13.92 14.89
CA VAL A 224 -21.88 -13.54 15.03
C VAL A 224 -22.49 -14.34 16.17
N ASN A 225 -23.33 -13.67 16.95
CA ASN A 225 -24.07 -14.28 18.05
C ASN A 225 -25.33 -15.00 17.50
N PRO A 226 -25.69 -16.20 18.01
CA PRO A 226 -24.96 -17.06 18.94
C PRO A 226 -23.97 -17.99 18.23
N GLY A 227 -22.67 -17.78 18.48
CA GLY A 227 -21.64 -18.79 18.25
C GLY A 227 -21.42 -19.21 16.80
N ARG A 228 -21.46 -18.29 15.83
CA ARG A 228 -21.25 -18.60 14.41
C ARG A 228 -20.23 -17.68 13.75
N LEU A 229 -19.67 -18.11 12.63
CA LEU A 229 -18.98 -17.21 11.71
C LEU A 229 -19.91 -16.82 10.57
N ALA A 230 -19.78 -15.59 10.10
CA ALA A 230 -20.43 -15.12 8.90
C ALA A 230 -19.46 -14.31 8.04
N ILE A 231 -19.68 -14.32 6.74
CA ILE A 231 -19.01 -13.42 5.81
C ILE A 231 -19.92 -12.20 5.66
N ASN A 232 -19.43 -11.05 6.10
CA ASN A 232 -20.04 -9.77 5.75
C ASN A 232 -19.59 -9.43 4.32
N VAL A 233 -20.55 -9.24 3.41
CA VAL A 233 -20.30 -8.85 2.02
C VAL A 233 -21.02 -7.55 1.73
N ASP A 234 -20.31 -6.53 1.29
CA ASP A 234 -20.91 -5.23 1.01
C ASP A 234 -20.41 -4.61 -0.29
N VAL A 235 -21.16 -3.67 -0.83
CA VAL A 235 -20.73 -2.84 -1.96
C VAL A 235 -19.65 -1.87 -1.47
N SER A 236 -18.52 -1.85 -2.16
CA SER A 236 -17.45 -0.88 -1.92
C SER A 236 -17.28 -0.04 -3.18
N ASN A 237 -17.24 1.28 -3.05
CA ASN A 237 -16.87 2.16 -4.17
C ASN A 237 -15.49 2.76 -3.90
N SER A 238 -14.65 2.84 -4.93
CA SER A 238 -13.33 3.48 -4.84
C SER A 238 -12.99 4.17 -6.15
N CYS A 239 -12.18 5.22 -6.07
CA CYS A 239 -11.76 6.01 -7.21
C CYS A 239 -10.47 5.44 -7.82
N PHE A 240 -10.42 5.40 -9.15
CA PHE A 240 -9.27 4.96 -9.94
C PHE A 240 -9.01 5.95 -11.07
N TRP A 241 -7.74 6.14 -11.42
CA TRP A 241 -7.38 6.91 -12.60
C TRP A 241 -7.91 6.24 -13.87
N ALA A 242 -8.41 7.06 -14.79
CA ALA A 242 -8.83 6.60 -16.11
C ALA A 242 -7.63 6.06 -16.89
N LEU A 243 -7.83 4.93 -17.58
CA LEU A 243 -6.82 4.36 -18.48
C LEU A 243 -6.88 5.05 -19.84
N ILE A 244 -6.47 6.32 -19.85
CA ILE A 244 -6.46 7.20 -21.02
C ILE A 244 -5.06 7.77 -21.26
N SER A 245 -4.86 8.47 -22.38
CA SER A 245 -3.58 9.13 -22.66
C SER A 245 -3.25 10.18 -21.58
N LEU A 246 -1.96 10.39 -21.30
CA LEU A 246 -1.53 11.40 -20.32
C LEU A 246 -2.01 12.82 -20.71
N LEU A 247 -2.09 13.11 -22.01
CA LEU A 247 -2.63 14.38 -22.51
C LEU A 247 -4.13 14.49 -22.20
N SER A 248 -4.91 13.43 -22.44
CA SER A 248 -6.34 13.38 -22.10
C SER A 248 -6.55 13.53 -20.60
N ALA A 249 -5.75 12.84 -19.77
CA ALA A 249 -5.81 12.98 -18.33
C ALA A 249 -5.46 14.39 -17.87
N ALA A 250 -4.45 15.03 -18.46
CA ALA A 250 -4.08 16.42 -18.18
C ALA A 250 -5.20 17.40 -18.54
N MET A 251 -5.84 17.23 -19.70
CA MET A 251 -7.00 18.05 -20.08
C MET A 251 -8.16 17.90 -19.09
N GLU A 252 -8.49 16.67 -18.69
CA GLU A 252 -9.54 16.40 -17.71
C GLU A 252 -9.24 17.01 -16.33
N VAL A 253 -8.02 16.83 -15.81
CA VAL A 253 -7.61 17.37 -14.50
C VAL A 253 -7.58 18.89 -14.48
N LEU A 254 -7.19 19.50 -15.59
CA LEU A 254 -7.07 20.96 -15.72
C LEU A 254 -8.35 21.62 -16.23
N GLU A 255 -9.40 20.84 -16.52
CA GLU A 255 -10.68 21.29 -17.09
C GLU A 255 -10.49 22.07 -18.41
N LEU A 256 -9.65 21.54 -19.29
CA LEU A 256 -9.31 22.14 -20.58
C LEU A 256 -9.97 21.37 -21.73
N ARG A 257 -10.37 22.10 -22.78
CA ARG A 257 -11.17 21.53 -23.88
C ARG A 257 -10.33 20.83 -24.94
N ASP A 258 -9.10 21.30 -25.13
CA ASP A 258 -8.23 20.83 -26.20
C ASP A 258 -6.75 20.95 -25.82
N VAL A 259 -5.90 20.32 -26.62
CA VAL A 259 -4.45 20.28 -26.38
C VAL A 259 -3.81 21.66 -26.59
N GLN A 260 -4.38 22.55 -27.41
CA GLN A 260 -3.84 23.90 -27.60
C GLN A 260 -4.01 24.75 -26.34
N GLN A 261 -5.16 24.67 -25.68
CA GLN A 261 -5.39 25.26 -24.38
C GLN A 261 -4.44 24.67 -23.36
N LEU A 262 -4.29 23.34 -23.32
CA LEU A 262 -3.33 22.68 -22.45
C LEU A 262 -1.93 23.30 -22.60
N MET A 263 -1.38 23.33 -23.81
CA MET A 263 -0.06 23.92 -24.09
C MET A 263 0.03 25.40 -23.72
N LYS A 264 -1.00 26.19 -24.01
CA LYS A 264 -1.03 27.64 -23.69
C LYS A 264 -1.00 27.88 -22.19
N TRP A 265 -1.85 27.18 -21.44
CA TRP A 265 -2.04 27.41 -20.01
C TRP A 265 -0.94 26.77 -19.16
N THR A 266 -0.31 25.70 -19.63
CA THR A 266 0.86 25.09 -18.95
C THR A 266 2.18 25.71 -19.36
N LYS A 267 2.20 26.71 -20.26
CA LYS A 267 3.45 27.37 -20.64
C LYS A 267 4.13 27.98 -19.41
N PRO A 268 5.45 27.76 -19.21
CA PRO A 268 6.21 28.42 -18.14
C PRO A 268 6.11 29.95 -18.23
N VAL A 269 6.12 30.60 -17.08
CA VAL A 269 6.12 32.06 -16.94
C VAL A 269 7.51 32.56 -16.53
N ASP A 270 7.78 33.83 -16.76
CA ASP A 270 9.00 34.49 -16.27
C ASP A 270 8.96 34.54 -14.73
N ASP A 271 10.07 34.21 -14.08
CA ASP A 271 10.18 34.23 -12.61
C ASP A 271 10.59 35.60 -12.04
N GLY A 272 10.79 36.62 -12.89
CA GLY A 272 11.24 37.96 -12.53
C GLY A 272 12.74 38.06 -12.26
N LEU A 273 13.48 36.96 -12.35
CA LEU A 273 14.92 36.85 -12.10
C LEU A 273 15.68 36.37 -13.35
N GLY A 274 15.02 36.36 -14.51
CA GLY A 274 15.58 35.87 -15.77
C GLY A 274 15.54 34.35 -15.93
N GLY A 275 14.81 33.64 -15.05
CA GLY A 275 14.55 32.21 -15.13
C GLY A 275 13.10 31.89 -15.51
N ARG A 276 12.70 30.64 -15.26
CA ARG A 276 11.36 30.12 -15.60
C ARG A 276 10.69 29.60 -14.34
N ALA A 277 9.44 30.00 -14.15
CA ALA A 277 8.57 29.46 -13.12
C ALA A 277 7.41 28.65 -13.74
N PRO A 278 6.92 27.61 -13.04
CA PRO A 278 5.67 26.95 -13.39
C PRO A 278 4.49 27.91 -13.35
N SER A 279 3.65 27.91 -14.40
CA SER A 279 2.36 28.61 -14.35
C SER A 279 1.41 27.96 -13.33
N GLN A 280 0.33 28.66 -12.99
CA GLN A 280 -0.70 28.13 -12.08
C GLN A 280 -1.26 26.78 -12.55
N LYS A 281 -1.52 26.62 -13.86
CA LYS A 281 -2.02 25.36 -14.43
C LYS A 281 -0.90 24.33 -14.57
N PHE A 282 0.35 24.72 -14.82
CA PHE A 282 1.49 23.79 -14.82
C PHE A 282 1.67 23.16 -13.43
N HIS A 283 1.57 23.94 -12.34
CA HIS A 283 1.66 23.41 -10.97
C HIS A 283 0.67 22.27 -10.69
N GLN A 284 -0.52 22.32 -11.28
CA GLN A 284 -1.54 21.29 -11.10
C GLN A 284 -1.17 19.94 -11.77
N LEU A 285 -0.23 19.92 -12.73
CA LEU A 285 0.31 18.67 -13.28
C LEU A 285 1.03 17.81 -12.23
N SER A 286 1.46 18.39 -11.11
CA SER A 286 2.01 17.64 -9.97
C SER A 286 1.07 16.56 -9.42
N ARG A 287 -0.24 16.66 -9.70
CA ARG A 287 -1.24 15.62 -9.37
C ARG A 287 -0.94 14.26 -10.01
N PHE A 288 -0.20 14.23 -11.11
CA PHE A 288 0.23 12.99 -11.77
C PHE A 288 1.51 12.39 -11.17
N HIS A 289 2.11 13.01 -10.14
CA HIS A 289 3.28 12.48 -9.48
C HIS A 289 3.01 11.05 -8.95
N LYS A 290 3.98 10.14 -9.18
CA LYS A 290 3.90 8.71 -8.84
C LYS A 290 2.86 7.89 -9.63
N LEU A 291 2.22 8.45 -10.66
CA LEU A 291 1.40 7.63 -11.55
C LEU A 291 2.26 6.81 -12.50
N ALA A 292 1.83 5.57 -12.72
CA ALA A 292 2.42 4.69 -13.70
C ALA A 292 1.86 5.02 -15.09
N VAL A 293 2.74 5.12 -16.08
CA VAL A 293 2.41 5.35 -17.48
C VAL A 293 3.16 4.37 -18.38
N LYS A 294 2.60 4.11 -19.55
CA LYS A 294 3.22 3.32 -20.61
C LYS A 294 3.45 4.18 -21.83
N ALA A 295 4.56 3.97 -22.50
CA ALA A 295 4.85 4.64 -23.76
C ALA A 295 4.01 3.98 -24.85
N SER A 296 3.28 4.80 -25.61
CA SER A 296 2.43 4.33 -26.70
C SER A 296 2.78 5.09 -27.98
N TYR A 297 3.53 4.44 -28.86
CA TYR A 297 3.86 4.94 -30.19
C TYR A 297 4.21 3.76 -31.11
N LYS A 298 4.08 3.97 -32.43
CA LYS A 298 4.37 2.94 -33.44
C LYS A 298 5.83 2.50 -33.35
N GLY A 299 6.07 1.19 -33.24
CA GLY A 299 7.41 0.64 -33.11
C GLY A 299 8.07 0.86 -31.74
N CYS A 300 7.28 1.12 -30.68
CA CYS A 300 7.81 1.19 -29.32
C CYS A 300 8.54 -0.11 -28.97
N PRO A 301 9.84 -0.05 -28.59
CA PRO A 301 10.62 -1.25 -28.30
C PRO A 301 10.23 -1.90 -26.96
N CYS A 302 9.42 -1.22 -26.13
CA CYS A 302 9.06 -1.69 -24.79
C CYS A 302 7.62 -1.26 -24.40
N PRO A 303 6.58 -1.73 -25.12
CA PRO A 303 5.19 -1.29 -24.95
C PRO A 303 4.63 -1.64 -23.56
N ASP A 304 5.08 -2.74 -22.97
CA ASP A 304 4.62 -3.20 -21.65
C ASP A 304 5.40 -2.61 -20.48
N LYS A 305 6.46 -1.85 -20.76
CA LYS A 305 7.25 -1.24 -19.70
C LYS A 305 6.46 -0.11 -19.07
N GLU A 306 6.40 -0.14 -17.74
CA GLU A 306 5.78 0.91 -16.95
C GLU A 306 6.85 1.86 -16.41
N TRP A 307 6.60 3.16 -16.57
CA TRP A 307 7.40 4.23 -15.99
C TRP A 307 6.56 4.97 -14.97
N VAL A 308 7.20 5.50 -13.94
CA VAL A 308 6.54 6.31 -12.92
C VAL A 308 6.88 7.78 -13.14
N ILE A 309 5.86 8.63 -13.24
CA ILE A 309 6.06 10.08 -13.41
C ILE A 309 6.73 10.64 -12.16
N LYS A 310 7.93 11.21 -12.34
CA LYS A 310 8.63 11.97 -11.29
C LYS A 310 8.17 13.41 -11.24
N GLY A 311 8.02 14.04 -12.40
CA GLY A 311 7.60 15.42 -12.55
C GLY A 311 7.57 15.82 -14.02
N PHE A 312 7.18 17.07 -14.27
CA PHE A 312 7.13 17.69 -15.59
C PHE A 312 8.25 18.73 -15.69
N LEU A 313 8.86 18.85 -16.86
CA LEU A 313 9.97 19.77 -17.11
C LEU A 313 9.42 21.14 -17.54
N LEU A 314 10.09 22.22 -17.17
CA LEU A 314 9.77 23.59 -17.62
C LEU A 314 10.40 23.92 -18.99
N ALA A 315 10.60 22.89 -19.80
CA ALA A 315 11.24 22.95 -21.11
C ALA A 315 10.50 22.03 -22.07
N ASN A 316 10.33 22.49 -23.31
CA ASN A 316 9.65 21.70 -24.33
C ASN A 316 10.58 20.65 -24.96
N ALA A 317 10.04 19.79 -25.83
CA ALA A 317 10.80 18.66 -26.41
C ALA A 317 11.96 19.08 -27.33
N LYS A 318 11.97 20.32 -27.84
CA LYS A 318 13.08 20.86 -28.65
C LYS A 318 14.15 21.52 -27.78
N GLU A 319 13.79 22.05 -26.62
CA GLU A 319 14.70 22.73 -25.69
C GLU A 319 15.44 21.74 -24.79
N TYR A 320 14.75 20.72 -24.28
CA TYR A 320 15.36 19.75 -23.39
C TYR A 320 16.23 18.77 -24.17
N THR A 321 17.53 18.73 -23.83
CA THR A 321 18.51 17.87 -24.45
C THR A 321 18.90 16.69 -23.57
N ILE A 322 19.25 15.59 -24.22
CA ILE A 322 19.82 14.40 -23.57
C ILE A 322 21.15 14.05 -24.21
N ASP A 323 22.05 13.52 -23.38
CA ASP A 323 23.33 12.99 -23.83
C ASP A 323 23.18 11.51 -24.17
N MET A 324 23.48 11.17 -25.41
CA MET A 324 23.47 9.81 -25.90
C MET A 324 24.88 9.34 -26.20
N THR A 325 25.35 8.35 -25.44
CA THR A 325 26.58 7.64 -25.77
C THR A 325 26.28 6.63 -26.87
N ASP A 326 26.92 6.81 -28.03
CA ASP A 326 26.92 5.80 -29.07
C ASP A 326 27.73 4.58 -28.60
N ARG A 327 27.09 3.41 -28.57
CA ARG A 327 27.72 2.17 -28.09
C ARG A 327 28.84 1.68 -29.02
N ALA A 328 28.82 2.07 -30.29
CA ALA A 328 29.81 1.62 -31.27
C ALA A 328 31.08 2.48 -31.23
N THR A 329 30.92 3.80 -31.06
CA THR A 329 32.03 4.77 -31.15
C THR A 329 32.47 5.32 -29.80
N GLY A 330 31.67 5.13 -28.75
CA GLY A 330 31.90 5.73 -27.42
C GLY A 330 31.69 7.24 -27.38
N GLN A 331 31.39 7.89 -28.51
CA GLN A 331 31.15 9.33 -28.56
C GLN A 331 29.80 9.68 -27.92
N VAL A 332 29.79 10.76 -27.15
CA VAL A 332 28.58 11.32 -26.57
C VAL A 332 28.03 12.37 -27.53
N ARG A 333 26.82 12.16 -28.01
CA ARG A 333 26.09 13.11 -28.83
C ARG A 333 24.93 13.69 -28.03
N THR A 334 24.92 15.00 -27.85
CA THR A 334 23.80 15.73 -27.26
C THR A 334 22.75 15.99 -28.34
N MET A 335 21.49 15.68 -28.05
CA MET A 335 20.36 15.97 -28.95
C MET A 335 19.09 16.29 -28.17
N SER A 336 18.18 17.05 -28.79
CA SER A 336 16.86 17.32 -28.20
C SER A 336 16.02 16.04 -28.11
N ILE A 337 15.05 16.01 -27.20
CA ILE A 337 14.06 14.91 -27.13
C ILE A 337 13.32 14.76 -28.47
N PHE A 338 12.98 15.88 -29.12
CA PHE A 338 12.33 15.88 -30.42
C PHE A 338 13.17 15.16 -31.49
N ASP A 339 14.45 15.51 -31.60
CA ASP A 339 15.37 14.90 -32.58
C ASP A 339 15.69 13.45 -32.24
N TYR A 340 15.72 13.11 -30.95
CA TYR A 340 15.88 11.73 -30.50
C TYR A 340 14.75 10.83 -31.00
N PHE A 341 13.48 11.21 -30.77
CA PHE A 341 12.35 10.40 -31.23
C PHE A 341 12.28 10.32 -32.76
N ARG A 342 12.62 11.42 -33.45
CA ARG A 342 12.66 11.45 -34.91
C ARG A 342 13.75 10.55 -35.48
N SER A 343 14.98 10.66 -34.97
CA SER A 343 16.13 9.91 -35.51
C SER A 343 16.12 8.44 -35.11
N ARG A 344 15.76 8.12 -33.86
CA ARG A 344 15.85 6.75 -33.33
C ARG A 344 14.63 5.91 -33.64
N TYR A 345 13.45 6.50 -33.59
CA TYR A 345 12.18 5.78 -33.69
C TYR A 345 11.35 6.17 -34.91
N ASN A 346 11.82 7.11 -35.74
CA ASN A 346 11.07 7.69 -36.85
C ASN A 346 9.70 8.23 -36.40
N VAL A 347 9.65 8.81 -35.19
CA VAL A 347 8.44 9.41 -34.61
C VAL A 347 8.59 10.93 -34.59
N VAL A 348 7.69 11.62 -35.28
CA VAL A 348 7.58 13.08 -35.21
C VAL A 348 6.57 13.44 -34.12
N LEU A 349 7.00 14.18 -33.10
CA LEU A 349 6.13 14.57 -31.99
C LEU A 349 5.13 15.65 -32.45
N SER A 350 3.83 15.35 -32.36
CA SER A 350 2.76 16.29 -32.74
C SER A 350 2.67 17.51 -31.81
N TYR A 351 2.97 17.32 -30.53
CA TYR A 351 2.85 18.34 -29.48
C TYR A 351 4.21 18.63 -28.84
N TRP A 352 5.20 18.98 -29.66
CA TRP A 352 6.60 19.17 -29.23
C TRP A 352 6.80 20.40 -28.33
N ASN A 353 5.86 21.35 -28.35
CA ASN A 353 5.88 22.60 -27.60
C ASN A 353 5.15 22.53 -26.24
N PHE A 354 4.64 21.35 -25.85
CA PHE A 354 4.02 21.09 -24.56
C PHE A 354 5.02 21.14 -23.41
#